data_AF-A0A427Y9X2-F1
#
_entry.id   AF-A0A427Y9X2-F1
#
_cell.length_a   1.000
_cell.length_b   1.000
_cell.length_c   1.000
_cell.angle_alpha   90.00
_cell.angle_beta   90.00
_cell.angle_gamma   90.00
#
_symmetry.space_group_name_H-M   'P 1'
#
loop_
_entity.id
_entity.type
_entity.pdbx_description
1 polymer ?
#
loop_
_entity_poly.entity_id
_entity_poly.type
_entity_poly.pdbx_seq_one_letter_code
_entity_poly.pdbx_strand_id
1 'polypeptide(L)'
;MSKAVRRGRTDRETLEVLNPFLSVLRSSDDISIPKETLQGALGHFTSTLVGDRLDSFIQDVLSSPSLWKTLQPHQIQAAVRPAPKIKVEALRPTVKDGWIFRNQLDKAAQTWLTEVVKAMKTTPTSSHSLILLIGLLQGLDDVTDIKWGRPRIDLEEEIVIAIGERLDNNSCDLLDMYCPAADHIDSARLRALDLRQVVPRLHVALFTALGYAPPPVPSTYTVQPQLDMDEVTSLSHGLARTFIALSDGGEGSQEFAWAELSAFTTRMYVDCASKLQEEWLYGESRPAKGGPEWERQKAALYAFLAVTWPAVHVMLNPERSCSKKDAVELSTLIVVTLAKFASLTEGESTMDGYEKVLYGSLDVLAADGGARGTRQLFKLLQNEPKTDSLSGFILVVADQLIRLLDAETIRDYVLPLAHKYFVRPEHRASFEAAHAFLLALLEVASESLQRDPSQAPFVDALVQICAHGLLREARDGSVTTDQLKEAYPAVVRAATRVSPDLVHNCVQRVENIVFKTNEHEQARRSVQVSIAAYVPAPDVKAYLSNTVAKAVLSQPRGSESRTELAALAFKVVMKDFPDESKQTGIEWWLRWRRVFQSEKEMVARL
;
A
#
# COMPACT_ATOMS: atom_id res chain seq x y z
N MET A 1 -16.74 -44.57 26.80
CA MET A 1 -17.96 -44.06 27.45
C MET A 1 -17.97 -42.54 27.69
N SER A 2 -16.88 -41.89 28.13
CA SER A 2 -16.86 -40.43 28.38
C SER A 2 -17.17 -39.52 27.17
N LYS A 3 -16.71 -39.84 25.95
CA LYS A 3 -16.98 -39.03 24.73
C LYS A 3 -18.44 -39.09 24.25
N ALA A 4 -19.11 -40.23 24.36
CA ALA A 4 -20.51 -40.38 23.96
C ALA A 4 -21.46 -39.66 24.93
N VAL A 5 -21.14 -39.67 26.22
CA VAL A 5 -21.89 -38.95 27.26
C VAL A 5 -21.73 -37.42 27.10
N ARG A 6 -20.56 -36.92 26.69
CA ARG A 6 -20.37 -35.49 26.38
C ARG A 6 -21.16 -35.05 25.14
N ARG A 7 -21.15 -35.82 24.03
CA ARG A 7 -21.94 -35.51 22.83
C ARG A 7 -23.44 -35.46 23.12
N GLY A 8 -23.98 -36.43 23.86
CA GLY A 8 -25.40 -36.45 24.21
C GLY A 8 -25.85 -35.34 25.15
N ARG A 9 -24.94 -34.73 25.92
CA ARG A 9 -25.27 -33.61 26.82
C ARG A 9 -25.34 -32.27 26.07
N THR A 10 -24.40 -32.01 25.17
CA THR A 10 -24.40 -30.79 24.35
C THR A 10 -25.62 -30.74 23.43
N ASP A 11 -26.00 -31.88 22.83
CA ASP A 11 -27.21 -31.95 21.99
C ASP A 11 -28.49 -31.64 22.77
N ARG A 12 -28.56 -31.96 24.06
CA ARG A 12 -29.76 -31.72 24.87
C ARG A 12 -29.92 -30.24 25.23
N GLU A 13 -28.86 -29.58 25.68
CA GLU A 13 -28.89 -28.15 26.04
C GLU A 13 -29.21 -27.29 24.81
N THR A 14 -28.60 -27.59 23.65
CA THR A 14 -28.92 -26.89 22.38
C THR A 14 -30.39 -27.07 21.99
N LEU A 15 -30.97 -28.26 22.18
CA LEU A 15 -32.38 -28.52 21.87
C LEU A 15 -33.37 -27.82 22.80
N GLU A 16 -33.02 -27.69 24.08
CA GLU A 16 -33.86 -27.00 25.06
C GLU A 16 -34.01 -25.51 24.71
N VAL A 17 -32.99 -24.90 24.10
CA VAL A 17 -33.02 -23.49 23.64
C VAL A 17 -33.55 -23.34 22.21
N LEU A 18 -33.36 -24.34 21.35
CA LEU A 18 -33.75 -24.28 19.93
C LEU A 18 -35.26 -24.08 19.76
N ASN A 19 -36.10 -24.84 20.47
CA ASN A 19 -37.55 -24.77 20.27
C ASN A 19 -38.16 -23.40 20.64
N PRO A 20 -37.82 -22.79 21.80
CA PRO A 20 -38.21 -21.41 22.09
C PRO A 20 -37.70 -20.41 21.04
N PHE A 21 -36.47 -20.59 20.56
CA PHE A 21 -35.91 -19.71 19.55
C PHE A 21 -36.65 -19.80 18.21
N LEU A 22 -36.96 -21.02 17.75
CA LEU A 22 -37.76 -21.25 16.55
C LEU A 22 -39.18 -20.68 16.70
N SER A 23 -39.79 -20.73 17.89
CA SER A 23 -41.12 -20.11 18.08
C SER A 23 -41.06 -18.59 17.95
N VAL A 24 -39.95 -17.96 18.38
CA VAL A 24 -39.73 -16.52 18.19
C VAL A 24 -39.55 -16.20 16.71
N LEU A 25 -38.73 -16.96 15.97
CA LEU A 25 -38.53 -16.75 14.53
C LEU A 25 -39.83 -16.91 13.73
N ARG A 26 -40.65 -17.89 14.09
CA ARG A 26 -41.96 -18.13 13.44
C ARG A 26 -43.02 -17.09 13.82
N SER A 27 -42.81 -16.32 14.88
CA SER A 27 -43.75 -15.27 15.28
C SER A 27 -43.69 -14.08 14.32
N SER A 28 -44.84 -13.48 14.06
CA SER A 28 -44.95 -12.20 13.36
C SER A 28 -44.66 -11.00 14.27
N ASP A 29 -44.61 -11.21 15.58
CA ASP A 29 -44.38 -10.17 16.58
C ASP A 29 -42.92 -9.70 16.57
N ASP A 30 -42.68 -8.49 17.10
CA ASP A 30 -41.33 -7.96 17.24
C ASP A 30 -40.48 -8.84 18.17
N ILE A 31 -39.23 -9.09 17.76
CA ILE A 31 -38.32 -9.96 18.50
C ILE A 31 -37.89 -9.25 19.80
N SER A 32 -38.27 -9.82 20.95
CA SER A 32 -37.89 -9.32 22.28
C SER A 32 -36.45 -9.65 22.69
N ILE A 33 -35.79 -10.54 21.94
CA ILE A 33 -34.41 -10.98 22.20
C ILE A 33 -33.44 -9.84 21.82
N PRO A 34 -32.45 -9.50 22.66
CA PRO A 34 -31.40 -8.53 22.31
C PRO A 34 -30.71 -8.90 21.00
N LYS A 35 -30.35 -7.88 20.19
CA LYS A 35 -29.81 -8.08 18.84
C LYS A 35 -28.52 -8.91 18.85
N GLU A 36 -27.65 -8.70 19.82
CA GLU A 36 -26.38 -9.41 19.97
C GLU A 36 -26.62 -10.90 20.27
N THR A 37 -27.60 -11.20 21.12
CA THR A 37 -28.01 -12.57 21.44
C THR A 37 -28.62 -13.25 20.22
N LEU A 38 -29.44 -12.53 19.45
CA LEU A 38 -30.04 -13.01 18.21
C LEU A 38 -28.96 -13.36 17.16
N GLN A 39 -27.99 -12.47 16.96
CA GLN A 39 -26.85 -12.71 16.06
C GLN A 39 -26.00 -13.91 16.51
N GLY A 40 -25.68 -14.00 17.81
CA GLY A 40 -24.95 -15.13 18.37
C GLY A 40 -25.69 -16.46 18.20
N ALA A 41 -27.01 -16.45 18.38
CA ALA A 41 -27.86 -17.63 18.18
C ALA A 41 -27.86 -18.10 16.71
N LEU A 42 -27.94 -17.18 15.74
CA LEU A 42 -27.88 -17.52 14.31
C LEU A 42 -26.57 -18.25 13.95
N GLY A 43 -25.42 -17.68 14.33
CA GLY A 43 -24.13 -18.32 14.08
C GLY A 43 -23.97 -19.66 14.81
N HIS A 44 -24.42 -19.72 16.06
CA HIS A 44 -24.37 -20.94 16.87
C HIS A 44 -25.20 -22.08 16.27
N PHE A 45 -26.50 -21.86 16.01
CA PHE A 45 -27.39 -22.91 15.50
C PHE A 45 -26.99 -23.35 14.08
N THR A 46 -26.54 -22.44 13.22
CA THR A 46 -26.02 -22.79 11.88
C THR A 46 -24.79 -23.71 11.96
N SER A 47 -23.91 -23.50 12.94
CA SER A 47 -22.73 -24.35 13.12
C SER A 47 -23.01 -25.69 13.82
N THR A 48 -24.04 -25.77 14.65
CA THR A 48 -24.25 -26.92 15.54
C THR A 48 -25.25 -27.93 15.00
N LEU A 49 -26.33 -27.47 14.36
CA LEU A 49 -27.38 -28.34 13.84
C LEU A 49 -26.92 -29.17 12.63
N VAL A 50 -27.56 -30.32 12.43
CA VAL A 50 -27.30 -31.28 11.33
C VAL A 50 -28.62 -31.91 10.86
N GLY A 51 -28.66 -32.39 9.62
CA GLY A 51 -29.82 -33.07 9.04
C GLY A 51 -31.12 -32.26 9.07
N ASP A 52 -32.26 -32.92 9.27
CA ASP A 52 -33.61 -32.31 9.22
C ASP A 52 -33.79 -31.10 10.15
N ARG A 53 -33.04 -31.04 11.26
CA ARG A 53 -33.10 -29.91 12.20
C ARG A 53 -32.42 -28.66 11.63
N LEU A 54 -31.32 -28.85 10.91
CA LEU A 54 -30.66 -27.76 10.20
C LEU A 54 -31.59 -27.26 9.08
N ASP A 55 -32.19 -28.18 8.32
CA ASP A 55 -33.15 -27.84 7.27
C ASP A 55 -34.32 -27.02 7.82
N SER A 56 -34.98 -27.50 8.89
CA SER A 56 -36.07 -26.76 9.55
C SER A 56 -35.61 -25.39 10.06
N PHE A 57 -34.45 -25.31 10.69
CA PHE A 57 -33.92 -24.05 11.22
C PHE A 57 -33.68 -23.03 10.11
N ILE A 58 -33.03 -23.44 9.01
CA ILE A 58 -32.77 -22.56 7.87
C ILE A 58 -34.08 -22.10 7.24
N GLN A 59 -35.07 -22.99 7.06
CA GLN A 59 -36.39 -22.60 6.56
C GLN A 59 -37.09 -21.58 7.47
N ASP A 60 -37.03 -21.77 8.79
CA ASP A 60 -37.60 -20.84 9.76
C ASP A 60 -36.89 -19.47 9.72
N VAL A 61 -35.57 -19.44 9.61
CA VAL A 61 -34.79 -18.19 9.45
C VAL A 61 -35.16 -17.45 8.15
N LEU A 62 -35.25 -18.18 7.04
CA LEU A 62 -35.55 -17.59 5.73
C LEU A 62 -36.97 -17.03 5.64
N SER A 63 -37.92 -17.70 6.30
CA SER A 63 -39.34 -17.32 6.29
C SER A 63 -39.74 -16.34 7.40
N SER A 64 -38.86 -16.06 8.39
CA SER A 64 -39.16 -15.23 9.56
C SER A 64 -39.30 -13.73 9.23
N PRO A 65 -40.51 -13.15 9.16
CA PRO A 65 -40.65 -11.73 8.82
C PRO A 65 -40.13 -10.82 9.94
N SER A 66 -40.23 -11.27 11.19
CA SER A 66 -39.79 -10.52 12.38
C SER A 66 -38.26 -10.39 12.43
N LEU A 67 -37.52 -11.42 12.01
CA LEU A 67 -36.07 -11.38 11.93
C LEU A 67 -35.58 -10.30 10.94
N TRP A 68 -36.13 -10.33 9.72
CA TRP A 68 -35.73 -9.42 8.64
C TRP A 68 -36.22 -7.97 8.82
N LYS A 69 -37.19 -7.74 9.72
CA LYS A 69 -37.53 -6.40 10.21
C LYS A 69 -36.58 -5.91 11.29
N THR A 70 -36.07 -6.82 12.12
CA THR A 70 -35.27 -6.48 13.31
C THR A 70 -33.80 -6.23 12.96
N LEU A 71 -33.26 -7.03 12.04
CA LEU A 71 -31.85 -6.99 11.62
C LEU A 71 -31.73 -6.56 10.16
N GLN A 72 -30.70 -5.75 9.89
CA GLN A 72 -30.32 -5.39 8.53
C GLN A 72 -29.58 -6.54 7.83
N PRO A 73 -29.56 -6.61 6.49
CA PRO A 73 -28.85 -7.63 5.73
C PRO A 73 -27.39 -7.86 6.17
N HIS A 74 -26.60 -6.79 6.31
CA HIS A 74 -25.20 -6.89 6.73
C HIS A 74 -25.05 -7.45 8.15
N GLN A 75 -26.02 -7.22 9.04
CA GLN A 75 -26.02 -7.75 10.40
C GLN A 75 -26.26 -9.27 10.41
N ILE A 76 -27.08 -9.77 9.48
CA ILE A 76 -27.32 -11.20 9.32
C ILE A 76 -26.09 -11.88 8.69
N GLN A 77 -25.45 -11.27 7.69
CA GLN A 77 -24.16 -11.76 7.17
C GLN A 77 -23.12 -11.90 8.29
N ALA A 78 -22.95 -10.82 9.08
CA ALA A 78 -22.03 -10.81 10.22
C ALA A 78 -22.39 -11.85 11.30
N ALA A 79 -23.67 -12.16 11.49
CA ALA A 79 -24.12 -13.19 12.42
C ALA A 79 -23.80 -14.62 11.96
N VAL A 80 -23.83 -14.88 10.65
CA VAL A 80 -23.54 -16.20 10.07
C VAL A 80 -22.03 -16.42 9.89
N ARG A 81 -21.26 -15.37 9.61
CA ARG A 81 -19.80 -15.42 9.39
C ARG A 81 -19.00 -16.25 10.43
N PRO A 82 -19.29 -16.24 11.74
CA PRO A 82 -18.56 -17.06 12.71
C PRO A 82 -18.83 -18.58 12.59
N ALA A 83 -19.89 -19.01 11.91
CA ALA A 83 -20.35 -20.40 11.92
C ALA A 83 -19.31 -21.43 11.44
N PRO A 84 -18.56 -21.21 10.33
CA PRO A 84 -17.50 -22.13 9.91
C PRO A 84 -16.41 -22.32 10.96
N LYS A 85 -15.95 -21.24 11.59
CA LYS A 85 -14.94 -21.30 12.65
C LYS A 85 -15.43 -22.09 13.85
N ILE A 86 -16.64 -21.78 14.34
CA ILE A 86 -17.27 -22.50 15.46
C ILE A 86 -17.40 -23.99 15.11
N LYS A 87 -17.80 -24.33 13.88
CA LYS A 87 -17.90 -25.73 13.44
C LYS A 87 -16.55 -26.43 13.51
N VAL A 88 -15.53 -25.83 12.93
CA VAL A 88 -14.19 -26.44 12.85
C VAL A 88 -13.60 -26.63 14.26
N GLU A 89 -13.76 -25.65 15.14
CA GLU A 89 -13.38 -25.76 16.55
C GLU A 89 -14.13 -26.90 17.27
N ALA A 90 -15.43 -27.08 17.00
CA ALA A 90 -16.21 -28.18 17.56
C ALA A 90 -15.81 -29.56 16.99
N LEU A 91 -15.31 -29.61 15.75
CA LEU A 91 -14.85 -30.86 15.13
C LEU A 91 -13.46 -31.30 15.62
N ARG A 92 -12.55 -30.37 15.95
CA ARG A 92 -11.16 -30.68 16.37
C ARG A 92 -11.06 -31.75 17.48
N PRO A 93 -11.81 -31.70 18.59
CA PRO A 93 -11.72 -32.71 19.66
C PRO A 93 -12.27 -34.10 19.27
N THR A 94 -13.04 -34.17 18.19
CA THR A 94 -13.70 -35.40 17.74
C THR A 94 -12.79 -36.26 16.87
N VAL A 95 -11.86 -35.63 16.16
CA VAL A 95 -10.86 -36.29 15.32
C VAL A 95 -9.65 -36.68 16.19
N LYS A 96 -9.12 -37.90 16.03
CA LYS A 96 -7.99 -38.40 16.85
C LYS A 96 -6.66 -37.83 16.33
N ASP A 97 -5.76 -37.44 17.23
CA ASP A 97 -4.42 -36.98 16.89
C ASP A 97 -3.65 -38.05 16.09
N GLY A 98 -3.25 -37.70 14.87
CA GLY A 98 -2.51 -38.56 13.94
C GLY A 98 -2.31 -37.86 12.60
N TRP A 99 -1.41 -38.35 11.75
CA TRP A 99 -1.14 -37.73 10.43
C TRP A 99 -2.39 -37.65 9.52
N ILE A 100 -3.38 -38.55 9.73
CA ILE A 100 -4.66 -38.58 9.02
C ILE A 100 -5.67 -37.55 9.58
N PHE A 101 -5.35 -36.89 10.70
CA PHE A 101 -6.22 -35.93 11.39
C PHE A 101 -6.70 -34.80 10.46
N ARG A 102 -5.77 -34.17 9.72
CA ARG A 102 -6.12 -33.04 8.84
C ARG A 102 -7.12 -33.45 7.77
N ASN A 103 -6.88 -34.57 7.09
CA ASN A 103 -7.78 -35.08 6.06
C ASN A 103 -9.17 -35.47 6.60
N GLN A 104 -9.26 -35.96 7.84
CA GLN A 104 -10.55 -36.26 8.47
C GLN A 104 -11.30 -34.99 8.88
N LEU A 105 -10.59 -34.00 9.41
CA LEU A 105 -11.17 -32.70 9.76
C LEU A 105 -11.68 -31.97 8.52
N ASP A 106 -10.88 -31.91 7.45
CA ASP A 106 -11.27 -31.34 6.16
C ASP A 106 -12.54 -32.01 5.63
N LYS A 107 -12.58 -33.36 5.60
CA LYS A 107 -13.76 -34.10 5.12
C LYS A 107 -15.00 -33.83 5.97
N ALA A 108 -14.88 -33.81 7.30
CA ALA A 108 -16.02 -33.54 8.17
C ALA A 108 -16.55 -32.10 8.01
N ALA A 109 -15.65 -31.12 7.85
CA ALA A 109 -16.01 -29.74 7.57
C ALA A 109 -16.68 -29.60 6.19
N GLN A 110 -16.16 -30.28 5.17
CA GLN A 110 -16.75 -30.36 3.84
C GLN A 110 -18.15 -30.97 3.84
N THR A 111 -18.37 -32.07 4.58
CA THR A 111 -19.71 -32.68 4.72
C THR A 111 -20.69 -31.70 5.35
N TRP A 112 -20.30 -31.03 6.44
CA TRP A 112 -21.15 -30.02 7.07
C TRP A 112 -21.50 -28.87 6.12
N LEU A 113 -20.51 -28.32 5.40
CA LEU A 113 -20.74 -27.24 4.45
C LEU A 113 -21.72 -27.68 3.35
N THR A 114 -21.59 -28.92 2.86
CA THR A 114 -22.51 -29.49 1.87
C THR A 114 -23.95 -29.56 2.41
N GLU A 115 -24.13 -29.96 3.66
CA GLU A 115 -25.45 -30.02 4.30
C GLU A 115 -26.06 -28.63 4.48
N VAL A 116 -25.28 -27.64 4.92
CA VAL A 116 -25.75 -26.25 5.08
C VAL A 116 -26.16 -25.64 3.74
N VAL A 117 -25.31 -25.78 2.71
CA VAL A 117 -25.61 -25.28 1.36
C VAL A 117 -26.87 -25.97 0.81
N LYS A 118 -26.99 -27.29 0.98
CA LYS A 118 -28.18 -28.03 0.56
C LYS A 118 -29.44 -27.51 1.25
N ALA A 119 -29.40 -27.28 2.56
CA ALA A 119 -30.53 -26.73 3.33
C ALA A 119 -31.00 -25.39 2.73
N MET A 120 -30.06 -24.50 2.40
CA MET A 120 -30.34 -23.17 1.84
C MET A 120 -30.88 -23.21 0.40
N LYS A 121 -30.57 -24.25 -0.40
CA LYS A 121 -31.09 -24.45 -1.76
C LYS A 121 -32.53 -24.96 -1.84
N THR A 122 -33.06 -25.55 -0.76
CA THR A 122 -34.41 -26.13 -0.78
C THR A 122 -35.53 -25.09 -0.79
N THR A 123 -35.22 -23.84 -0.46
CA THR A 123 -36.14 -22.70 -0.55
C THR A 123 -35.97 -22.04 -1.92
N PRO A 124 -37.05 -21.55 -2.58
CA PRO A 124 -36.92 -20.70 -3.76
C PRO A 124 -35.91 -19.58 -3.52
N THR A 125 -35.07 -19.27 -4.51
CA THR A 125 -33.98 -18.28 -4.44
C THR A 125 -34.52 -16.95 -3.95
N SER A 126 -34.44 -16.74 -2.63
CA SER A 126 -34.90 -15.53 -1.97
C SER A 126 -33.70 -14.66 -1.66
N SER A 127 -33.91 -13.36 -1.64
CA SER A 127 -32.95 -12.36 -1.16
C SER A 127 -32.30 -12.78 0.18
N HIS A 128 -33.10 -13.38 1.06
CA HIS A 128 -32.69 -13.85 2.37
C HIS A 128 -31.66 -14.99 2.32
N SER A 129 -31.83 -15.95 1.40
CA SER A 129 -30.90 -17.08 1.24
C SER A 129 -29.53 -16.60 0.78
N LEU A 130 -29.50 -15.67 -0.19
CA LEU A 130 -28.27 -15.07 -0.67
C LEU A 130 -27.48 -14.38 0.45
N ILE A 131 -28.16 -13.64 1.33
CA ILE A 131 -27.53 -12.96 2.48
C ILE A 131 -26.87 -13.98 3.43
N LEU A 132 -27.54 -15.10 3.74
CA LEU A 132 -26.94 -16.16 4.57
C LEU A 132 -25.75 -16.82 3.88
N LEU A 133 -25.85 -17.12 2.59
CA LEU A 133 -24.78 -17.73 1.80
C LEU A 133 -23.54 -16.84 1.73
N ILE A 134 -23.70 -15.52 1.56
CA ILE A 134 -22.60 -14.55 1.58
C ILE A 134 -21.92 -14.54 2.95
N GLY A 135 -22.68 -14.44 4.04
CA GLY A 135 -22.11 -14.50 5.39
C GLY A 135 -21.36 -15.81 5.65
N LEU A 136 -21.90 -16.93 5.17
CA LEU A 136 -21.24 -18.23 5.26
C LEU A 136 -19.93 -18.26 4.48
N LEU A 137 -19.90 -17.74 3.25
CA LEU A 137 -18.70 -17.67 2.40
C LEU A 137 -17.60 -16.82 3.04
N GLN A 138 -17.94 -15.65 3.58
CA GLN A 138 -17.01 -14.80 4.35
C GLN A 138 -16.39 -15.56 5.52
N GLY A 139 -17.20 -16.36 6.22
CA GLY A 139 -16.73 -17.19 7.33
C GLY A 139 -15.77 -18.31 6.92
N LEU A 140 -15.85 -18.80 5.68
CA LEU A 140 -14.91 -19.82 5.18
C LEU A 140 -13.49 -19.25 5.04
N ASP A 141 -13.36 -17.96 4.68
CA ASP A 141 -12.07 -17.28 4.55
C ASP A 141 -11.41 -16.97 5.88
N ASP A 142 -12.20 -16.81 6.95
CA ASP A 142 -11.67 -16.68 8.32
C ASP A 142 -11.01 -17.98 8.82
N VAL A 143 -11.22 -19.11 8.12
CA VAL A 143 -10.69 -20.43 8.47
C VAL A 143 -9.68 -20.89 7.41
N THR A 144 -8.44 -20.45 7.56
CA THR A 144 -7.34 -20.69 6.59
C THR A 144 -6.71 -22.08 6.66
N ASP A 145 -6.95 -22.85 7.73
CA ASP A 145 -6.32 -24.16 7.94
C ASP A 145 -7.14 -25.35 7.42
N ILE A 146 -8.30 -25.08 6.81
CA ILE A 146 -9.20 -26.08 6.22
C ILE A 146 -9.21 -25.97 4.71
N LYS A 147 -9.10 -27.12 4.03
CA LYS A 147 -9.30 -27.19 2.58
C LYS A 147 -10.77 -27.45 2.28
N TRP A 148 -11.52 -26.39 1.99
CA TRP A 148 -12.97 -26.50 1.74
C TRP A 148 -13.36 -27.24 0.45
N GLY A 149 -12.47 -27.35 -0.54
CA GLY A 149 -12.67 -28.20 -1.72
C GLY A 149 -13.94 -27.91 -2.51
N ARG A 150 -14.59 -28.97 -3.04
CA ARG A 150 -15.80 -28.86 -3.89
C ARG A 150 -16.99 -28.16 -3.20
N PRO A 151 -17.30 -28.38 -1.91
CA PRO A 151 -18.42 -27.67 -1.27
C PRO A 151 -18.31 -26.14 -1.27
N ARG A 152 -17.09 -25.58 -1.18
CA ARG A 152 -16.89 -24.12 -1.35
C ARG A 152 -17.21 -23.69 -2.78
N ILE A 153 -16.77 -24.47 -3.77
CA ILE A 153 -17.05 -24.22 -5.18
C ILE A 153 -18.57 -24.20 -5.42
N ASP A 154 -19.30 -25.17 -4.87
CA ASP A 154 -20.76 -25.25 -4.99
C ASP A 154 -21.48 -24.07 -4.32
N LEU A 155 -20.93 -23.55 -3.21
CA LEU A 155 -21.41 -22.33 -2.54
C LEU A 155 -21.19 -21.09 -3.41
N GLU A 156 -19.98 -20.91 -3.94
CA GLU A 156 -19.65 -19.79 -4.83
C GLU A 156 -20.52 -19.82 -6.09
N GLU A 157 -20.71 -20.99 -6.71
CA GLU A 157 -21.59 -21.18 -7.87
C GLU A 157 -23.04 -20.79 -7.57
N GLU A 158 -23.57 -21.17 -6.39
CA GLU A 158 -24.93 -20.80 -5.97
C GLU A 158 -25.10 -19.28 -5.79
N ILE A 159 -24.11 -18.63 -5.15
CA ILE A 159 -24.12 -17.18 -4.96
C ILE A 159 -24.07 -16.46 -6.32
N VAL A 160 -23.22 -16.93 -7.24
CA VAL A 160 -23.11 -16.38 -8.59
C VAL A 160 -24.43 -16.53 -9.36
N ILE A 161 -25.10 -17.68 -9.29
CA ILE A 161 -26.41 -17.87 -9.93
C ILE A 161 -27.44 -16.89 -9.37
N ALA A 162 -27.55 -16.79 -8.04
CA ALA A 162 -28.50 -15.89 -7.39
C ALA A 162 -28.24 -14.39 -7.70
N ILE A 163 -26.97 -13.99 -7.80
CA ILE A 163 -26.59 -12.64 -8.25
C ILE A 163 -26.95 -12.43 -9.73
N GLY A 164 -26.73 -13.42 -10.58
CA GLY A 164 -27.10 -13.38 -12.01
C GLY A 164 -28.60 -13.16 -12.21
N GLU A 165 -29.45 -13.89 -11.48
CA GLU A 165 -30.90 -13.72 -11.53
C GLU A 165 -31.34 -12.30 -11.14
N ARG A 166 -30.65 -11.68 -10.16
CA ARG A 166 -30.92 -10.29 -9.74
C ARG A 166 -30.42 -9.26 -10.75
N LEU A 167 -29.31 -9.55 -11.42
CA LEU A 167 -28.76 -8.73 -12.48
C LEU A 167 -29.77 -8.63 -13.63
N ASP A 168 -30.31 -9.77 -14.06
CA ASP A 168 -31.32 -9.88 -15.12
C ASP A 168 -32.62 -9.14 -14.77
N ASN A 169 -33.02 -9.18 -13.48
CA ASN A 169 -34.20 -8.50 -12.98
C ASN A 169 -33.99 -7.01 -12.67
N ASN A 170 -32.78 -6.47 -12.88
CA ASN A 170 -32.41 -5.10 -12.57
C ASN A 170 -32.75 -4.69 -11.11
N SER A 171 -32.50 -5.57 -10.15
CA SER A 171 -32.82 -5.31 -8.74
C SER A 171 -32.00 -4.15 -8.17
N CYS A 172 -32.62 -3.30 -7.34
CA CYS A 172 -31.96 -2.13 -6.74
C CYS A 172 -30.93 -2.51 -5.67
N ASP A 173 -31.09 -3.67 -5.02
CA ASP A 173 -30.22 -4.21 -3.97
C ASP A 173 -29.10 -5.12 -4.53
N LEU A 174 -28.86 -5.09 -5.84
CA LEU A 174 -27.84 -5.91 -6.49
C LEU A 174 -26.45 -5.66 -5.89
N LEU A 175 -26.05 -4.39 -5.74
CA LEU A 175 -24.71 -4.02 -5.30
C LEU A 175 -24.48 -4.37 -3.82
N ASP A 176 -25.53 -4.29 -3.00
CA ASP A 176 -25.49 -4.66 -1.58
C ASP A 176 -25.18 -6.14 -1.38
N MET A 177 -25.50 -6.99 -2.36
CA MET A 177 -25.14 -8.42 -2.35
C MET A 177 -23.86 -8.71 -3.12
N TYR A 178 -23.65 -8.03 -4.25
CA TYR A 178 -22.49 -8.27 -5.10
C TYR A 178 -21.18 -7.91 -4.40
N CYS A 179 -21.07 -6.71 -3.83
CA CYS A 179 -19.80 -6.22 -3.29
C CYS A 179 -19.28 -7.07 -2.13
N PRO A 180 -20.09 -7.41 -1.11
CA PRO A 180 -19.63 -8.27 -0.01
C PRO A 180 -19.36 -9.73 -0.42
N ALA A 181 -19.82 -10.15 -1.61
CA ALA A 181 -19.57 -11.49 -2.13
C ALA A 181 -18.33 -11.55 -3.02
N ALA A 182 -18.11 -10.54 -3.87
CA ALA A 182 -17.08 -10.53 -4.91
C ALA A 182 -15.65 -10.69 -4.38
N ASP A 183 -15.38 -10.19 -3.17
CA ASP A 183 -14.08 -10.33 -2.49
C ASP A 183 -13.75 -11.79 -2.13
N HIS A 184 -14.77 -12.63 -1.98
CA HIS A 184 -14.65 -13.99 -1.49
C HIS A 184 -14.87 -15.07 -2.57
N ILE A 185 -15.38 -14.67 -3.75
CA ILE A 185 -15.59 -15.54 -4.91
C ILE A 185 -14.35 -15.53 -5.80
N ASP A 186 -13.96 -16.71 -6.30
CA ASP A 186 -12.90 -16.84 -7.28
C ASP A 186 -13.19 -16.05 -8.58
N SER A 187 -12.18 -15.34 -9.11
CA SER A 187 -12.37 -14.48 -10.30
C SER A 187 -12.88 -15.27 -11.50
N ALA A 188 -12.50 -16.55 -11.63
CA ALA A 188 -12.95 -17.39 -12.73
C ALA A 188 -14.46 -17.64 -12.69
N ARG A 189 -15.07 -17.68 -11.50
CA ARG A 189 -16.52 -17.89 -11.31
C ARG A 189 -17.31 -16.61 -11.46
N LEU A 190 -16.77 -15.47 -11.02
CA LEU A 190 -17.40 -14.16 -11.27
C LEU A 190 -17.62 -13.89 -12.75
N ARG A 191 -16.78 -14.44 -13.64
CA ARG A 191 -16.93 -14.34 -15.10
C ARG A 191 -18.19 -15.01 -15.65
N ALA A 192 -18.90 -15.83 -14.88
CA ALA A 192 -20.20 -16.36 -15.29
C ALA A 192 -21.30 -15.29 -15.25
N LEU A 193 -21.09 -14.17 -14.55
CA LEU A 193 -21.98 -13.01 -14.56
C LEU A 193 -21.73 -12.13 -15.78
N ASP A 194 -22.75 -11.40 -16.23
CA ASP A 194 -22.57 -10.31 -17.19
C ASP A 194 -21.97 -9.07 -16.50
N LEU A 195 -20.67 -9.15 -16.20
CA LEU A 195 -19.93 -8.09 -15.50
C LEU A 195 -19.95 -6.75 -16.25
N ARG A 196 -20.26 -6.73 -17.55
CA ARG A 196 -20.41 -5.49 -18.33
C ARG A 196 -21.61 -4.68 -17.90
N GLN A 197 -22.63 -5.30 -17.32
CA GLN A 197 -23.76 -4.61 -16.70
C GLN A 197 -23.48 -4.17 -15.27
N VAL A 198 -22.53 -4.82 -14.59
CA VAL A 198 -22.19 -4.54 -13.18
C VAL A 198 -21.28 -3.32 -13.08
N VAL A 199 -20.24 -3.20 -13.93
CA VAL A 199 -19.26 -2.09 -13.88
C VAL A 199 -19.91 -0.70 -13.92
N PRO A 200 -20.83 -0.38 -14.86
CA PRO A 200 -21.44 0.95 -14.90
C PRO A 200 -22.26 1.26 -13.64
N ARG A 201 -22.90 0.26 -13.03
CA ARG A 201 -23.66 0.43 -11.79
C ARG A 201 -22.73 0.73 -10.61
N LEU A 202 -21.63 -0.01 -10.50
CA LEU A 202 -20.59 0.24 -9.49
C LEU A 202 -19.96 1.62 -9.66
N HIS A 203 -19.67 2.05 -10.90
CA HIS A 203 -19.20 3.41 -11.17
C HIS A 203 -20.19 4.45 -10.64
N VAL A 204 -21.46 4.36 -11.04
CA VAL A 204 -22.47 5.35 -10.61
C VAL A 204 -22.62 5.36 -9.09
N ALA A 205 -22.71 4.19 -8.46
CA ALA A 205 -22.84 4.07 -7.01
C ALA A 205 -21.62 4.65 -6.28
N LEU A 206 -20.40 4.27 -6.69
CA LEU A 206 -19.16 4.72 -6.05
C LEU A 206 -19.00 6.24 -6.12
N PHE A 207 -19.18 6.84 -7.30
CA PHE A 207 -19.10 8.29 -7.42
C PHE A 207 -20.25 9.00 -6.69
N THR A 208 -21.42 8.38 -6.55
CA THR A 208 -22.52 8.92 -5.73
C THR A 208 -22.19 8.90 -4.25
N ALA A 209 -21.65 7.79 -3.74
CA ALA A 209 -21.18 7.63 -2.36
C ALA A 209 -20.05 8.62 -2.02
N LEU A 210 -19.19 8.92 -2.99
CA LEU A 210 -18.16 9.96 -2.88
C LEU A 210 -18.72 11.40 -3.01
N GLY A 211 -20.01 11.59 -3.30
CA GLY A 211 -20.61 12.92 -3.46
C GLY A 211 -20.37 13.59 -4.83
N TYR A 212 -19.86 12.85 -5.81
CA TYR A 212 -19.64 13.28 -7.20
C TYR A 212 -20.62 12.63 -8.17
N ALA A 213 -21.87 12.44 -7.73
CA ALA A 213 -22.95 11.98 -8.58
C ALA A 213 -23.04 12.85 -9.85
N PRO A 214 -23.39 12.28 -11.01
CA PRO A 214 -23.65 13.08 -12.20
C PRO A 214 -24.69 14.17 -11.87
N PRO A 215 -24.56 15.37 -12.45
CA PRO A 215 -25.40 16.52 -12.10
C PRO A 215 -26.88 16.12 -12.16
N PRO A 216 -27.65 16.37 -11.09
CA PRO A 216 -29.02 15.89 -11.02
C PRO A 216 -29.91 16.65 -12.02
N VAL A 217 -30.93 15.94 -12.50
CA VAL A 217 -32.18 16.54 -12.98
C VAL A 217 -32.67 17.53 -11.90
N PRO A 218 -33.21 18.73 -12.24
CA PRO A 218 -33.45 19.79 -11.27
C PRO A 218 -34.43 19.35 -10.18
N SER A 219 -33.90 18.97 -9.01
CA SER A 219 -34.67 18.66 -7.82
C SER A 219 -34.30 19.65 -6.71
N THR A 220 -35.32 20.24 -6.09
CA THR A 220 -35.26 21.45 -5.27
C THR A 220 -34.72 21.25 -3.85
N TYR A 221 -34.10 20.10 -3.54
CA TYR A 221 -33.57 19.78 -2.21
C TYR A 221 -32.27 18.99 -2.31
N THR A 222 -31.13 19.69 -2.35
CA THR A 222 -29.79 19.08 -2.27
C THR A 222 -29.44 18.81 -0.81
N VAL A 223 -29.87 17.67 -0.28
CA VAL A 223 -29.23 17.09 0.90
C VAL A 223 -27.93 16.47 0.42
N GLN A 224 -26.78 17.02 0.83
CA GLN A 224 -25.49 16.36 0.54
C GLN A 224 -25.49 14.98 1.22
N PRO A 225 -25.24 13.89 0.48
CA PRO A 225 -25.14 12.58 1.09
C PRO A 225 -24.02 12.58 2.13
N GLN A 226 -24.30 12.03 3.31
CA GLN A 226 -23.29 11.80 4.33
C GLN A 226 -22.33 10.72 3.81
N LEU A 227 -21.02 11.00 3.86
CA LEU A 227 -20.00 10.06 3.44
C LEU A 227 -20.02 8.82 4.35
N ASP A 228 -20.27 7.65 3.76
CA ASP A 228 -20.14 6.35 4.40
C ASP A 228 -18.89 5.63 3.88
N MET A 229 -17.87 5.53 4.73
CA MET A 229 -16.59 4.91 4.36
C MET A 229 -16.70 3.40 4.13
N ASP A 230 -17.63 2.72 4.80
CA ASP A 230 -17.83 1.28 4.64
C ASP A 230 -18.46 0.98 3.27
N GLU A 231 -19.40 1.84 2.84
CA GLU A 231 -19.99 1.79 1.51
C GLU A 231 -18.95 2.05 0.41
N VAL A 232 -18.18 3.13 0.52
CA VAL A 232 -17.10 3.44 -0.44
C VAL A 232 -16.10 2.29 -0.54
N THR A 233 -15.75 1.68 0.60
CA THR A 233 -14.83 0.55 0.66
C THR A 233 -15.38 -0.66 -0.08
N SER A 234 -16.61 -1.05 0.25
CA SER A 234 -17.31 -2.17 -0.37
C SER A 234 -17.44 -1.99 -1.88
N LEU A 235 -17.88 -0.81 -2.35
CA LEU A 235 -18.03 -0.50 -3.77
C LEU A 235 -16.69 -0.51 -4.52
N SER A 236 -15.63 0.02 -3.92
CA SER A 236 -14.29 0.06 -4.51
C SER A 236 -13.71 -1.33 -4.68
N HIS A 237 -13.86 -2.18 -3.66
CA HIS A 237 -13.47 -3.58 -3.72
C HIS A 237 -14.29 -4.37 -4.75
N GLY A 238 -15.62 -4.20 -4.75
CA GLY A 238 -16.49 -4.81 -5.75
C GLY A 238 -16.05 -4.44 -7.17
N LEU A 239 -15.73 -3.18 -7.42
CA LEU A 239 -15.23 -2.71 -8.72
C LEU A 239 -13.86 -3.30 -9.07
N ALA A 240 -12.93 -3.29 -8.12
CA ALA A 240 -11.61 -3.90 -8.25
C ALA A 240 -11.70 -5.39 -8.63
N ARG A 241 -12.51 -6.17 -7.91
CA ARG A 241 -12.76 -7.60 -8.19
C ARG A 241 -13.41 -7.83 -9.56
N THR A 242 -14.31 -6.93 -9.97
CA THR A 242 -14.94 -6.97 -11.29
C THR A 242 -13.90 -6.80 -12.40
N PHE A 243 -12.97 -5.85 -12.25
CA PHE A 243 -11.89 -5.66 -13.21
C PHE A 243 -10.94 -6.84 -13.27
N ILE A 244 -10.58 -7.45 -12.14
CA ILE A 244 -9.76 -8.67 -12.10
C ILE A 244 -10.46 -9.80 -12.89
N ALA A 245 -11.74 -10.04 -12.62
CA ALA A 245 -12.49 -11.09 -13.30
C ALA A 245 -12.60 -10.83 -14.82
N LEU A 246 -12.82 -9.58 -15.23
CA LEU A 246 -12.84 -9.20 -16.64
C LEU A 246 -11.44 -9.31 -17.30
N SER A 247 -10.36 -8.95 -16.59
CA SER A 247 -8.98 -9.04 -17.10
C SER A 247 -8.52 -10.48 -17.28
N ASP A 248 -9.02 -11.40 -16.47
CA ASP A 248 -8.78 -12.84 -16.61
C ASP A 248 -9.67 -13.47 -17.71
N GLY A 249 -10.61 -12.71 -18.29
CA GLY A 249 -11.56 -13.15 -19.31
C GLY A 249 -10.98 -13.31 -20.72
N GLY A 250 -11.86 -13.47 -21.71
CA GLY A 250 -11.46 -13.42 -23.13
C GLY A 250 -11.15 -11.99 -23.60
N GLU A 251 -10.60 -11.86 -24.81
CA GLU A 251 -10.15 -10.59 -25.40
C GLU A 251 -11.20 -9.47 -25.29
N GLY A 252 -12.45 -9.72 -25.66
CA GLY A 252 -13.51 -8.71 -25.56
C GLY A 252 -13.85 -8.30 -24.11
N SER A 253 -13.66 -9.17 -23.12
CA SER A 253 -13.84 -8.80 -21.70
C SER A 253 -12.68 -7.95 -21.21
N GLN A 254 -11.46 -8.26 -21.67
CA GLN A 254 -10.26 -7.51 -21.35
C GLN A 254 -10.27 -6.11 -21.97
N GLU A 255 -10.66 -5.98 -23.24
CA GLU A 255 -10.86 -4.69 -23.91
C GLU A 255 -11.89 -3.83 -23.17
N PHE A 256 -13.01 -4.43 -22.76
CA PHE A 256 -14.04 -3.74 -21.99
C PHE A 256 -13.53 -3.28 -20.62
N ALA A 257 -12.87 -4.17 -19.86
CA ALA A 257 -12.26 -3.81 -18.58
C ALA A 257 -11.28 -2.65 -18.74
N TRP A 258 -10.48 -2.68 -19.80
CA TRP A 258 -9.49 -1.65 -20.07
C TRP A 258 -10.12 -0.28 -20.38
N ALA A 259 -11.16 -0.27 -21.22
CA ALA A 259 -11.90 0.93 -21.55
C ALA A 259 -12.57 1.54 -20.31
N GLU A 260 -13.23 0.72 -19.50
CA GLU A 260 -13.92 1.17 -18.28
C GLU A 260 -12.96 1.64 -17.19
N LEU A 261 -11.82 0.97 -17.01
CA LEU A 261 -10.77 1.39 -16.09
C LEU A 261 -10.14 2.73 -16.50
N SER A 262 -9.94 2.94 -17.81
CA SER A 262 -9.49 4.22 -18.36
C SER A 262 -10.54 5.31 -18.12
N ALA A 263 -11.82 5.00 -18.31
CA ALA A 263 -12.93 5.90 -18.01
C ALA A 263 -13.01 6.23 -16.51
N PHE A 264 -12.87 5.24 -15.63
CA PHE A 264 -12.81 5.41 -14.18
C PHE A 264 -11.67 6.35 -13.78
N THR A 265 -10.45 6.08 -14.26
CA THR A 265 -9.27 6.88 -13.92
C THR A 265 -9.43 8.32 -14.44
N THR A 266 -9.96 8.48 -15.65
CA THR A 266 -10.26 9.82 -16.22
C THR A 266 -11.28 10.56 -15.36
N ARG A 267 -12.32 9.87 -14.90
CA ARG A 267 -13.35 10.48 -14.07
C ARG A 267 -12.81 10.83 -12.67
N MET A 268 -11.99 9.98 -12.06
CA MET A 268 -11.30 10.29 -10.81
C MET A 268 -10.40 11.52 -10.94
N TYR A 269 -9.70 11.65 -12.07
CA TYR A 269 -8.90 12.82 -12.39
C TYR A 269 -9.74 14.10 -12.53
N VAL A 270 -10.82 14.07 -13.31
CA VAL A 270 -11.65 15.25 -13.60
C VAL A 270 -12.56 15.62 -12.43
N ASP A 271 -13.35 14.67 -11.95
CA ASP A 271 -14.46 14.95 -11.02
C ASP A 271 -14.03 15.05 -9.57
N CYS A 272 -12.95 14.37 -9.17
CA CYS A 272 -12.47 14.33 -7.79
C CYS A 272 -11.17 15.12 -7.63
N ALA A 273 -10.10 14.65 -8.28
CA ALA A 273 -8.75 15.14 -8.01
C ALA A 273 -8.54 16.58 -8.51
N SER A 274 -9.12 16.96 -9.65
CA SER A 274 -9.04 18.34 -10.14
C SER A 274 -9.82 19.31 -9.27
N LYS A 275 -11.01 18.92 -8.78
CA LYS A 275 -11.80 19.74 -7.84
C LYS A 275 -11.07 19.93 -6.52
N LEU A 276 -10.46 18.87 -5.98
CA LEU A 276 -9.61 18.97 -4.79
C LEU A 276 -8.53 20.03 -4.99
N GLN A 277 -7.82 19.97 -6.11
CA GLN A 277 -6.73 20.90 -6.37
C GLN A 277 -7.24 22.35 -6.55
N GLU A 278 -8.37 22.55 -7.23
CA GLU A 278 -9.01 23.86 -7.37
C GLU A 278 -9.45 24.43 -6.02
N GLU A 279 -10.10 23.63 -5.18
CA GLU A 279 -10.51 24.02 -3.82
C GLU A 279 -9.29 24.32 -2.94
N TRP A 280 -8.21 23.55 -3.09
CA TRP A 280 -6.98 23.76 -2.34
C TRP A 280 -6.25 25.06 -2.72
N LEU A 281 -6.33 25.46 -3.99
CA LEU A 281 -5.67 26.63 -4.53
C LEU A 281 -6.48 27.92 -4.38
N TYR A 282 -7.80 27.84 -4.58
CA TYR A 282 -8.68 28.99 -4.72
C TYR A 282 -9.79 29.04 -3.66
N GLY A 283 -10.00 27.97 -2.90
CA GLY A 283 -11.02 27.93 -1.85
C GLY A 283 -10.74 28.96 -0.76
N GLU A 284 -11.82 29.55 -0.21
CA GLU A 284 -11.74 30.53 0.88
C GLU A 284 -11.06 29.97 2.14
N SER A 285 -11.05 28.64 2.28
CA SER A 285 -10.29 27.92 3.29
C SER A 285 -9.77 26.60 2.73
N ARG A 286 -8.51 26.26 3.03
CA ARG A 286 -7.98 24.91 2.78
C ARG A 286 -8.84 23.91 3.56
N PRO A 287 -9.21 22.74 2.99
CA PRO A 287 -9.93 21.72 3.72
C PRO A 287 -9.23 21.44 5.04
N ALA A 288 -9.89 21.73 6.16
CA ALA A 288 -9.33 21.44 7.47
C ALA A 288 -9.13 19.93 7.58
N LYS A 289 -7.95 19.50 8.03
CA LYS A 289 -7.67 18.08 8.26
C LYS A 289 -8.73 17.50 9.21
N GLY A 290 -9.39 16.42 8.79
CA GLY A 290 -10.52 15.81 9.51
C GLY A 290 -11.89 16.45 9.25
N GLY A 291 -11.97 17.47 8.40
CA GLY A 291 -13.24 18.04 7.93
C GLY A 291 -13.93 17.12 6.90
N PRO A 292 -15.24 17.33 6.63
CA PRO A 292 -16.01 16.45 5.74
C PRO A 292 -15.47 16.39 4.31
N GLU A 293 -14.96 17.52 3.77
CA GLU A 293 -14.32 17.53 2.45
C GLU A 293 -12.99 16.79 2.46
N TRP A 294 -12.17 16.96 3.51
CA TRP A 294 -10.92 16.21 3.65
C TRP A 294 -11.17 14.70 3.69
N GLU A 295 -12.14 14.25 4.48
CA GLU A 295 -12.50 12.83 4.57
C GLU A 295 -13.06 12.29 3.25
N ARG A 296 -13.86 13.08 2.51
CA ARG A 296 -14.35 12.71 1.18
C ARG A 296 -13.20 12.50 0.19
N GLN A 297 -12.20 13.38 0.23
CA GLN A 297 -11.07 13.34 -0.68
C GLN A 297 -10.12 12.19 -0.33
N LYS A 298 -9.97 11.90 0.97
CA LYS A 298 -9.31 10.68 1.45
C LYS A 298 -10.05 9.41 1.02
N ALA A 299 -11.38 9.40 1.08
CA ALA A 299 -12.21 8.31 0.57
C ALA A 299 -12.03 8.11 -0.94
N ALA A 300 -11.96 9.22 -1.70
CA ALA A 300 -11.71 9.20 -3.13
C ALA A 300 -10.31 8.63 -3.46
N LEU A 301 -9.27 9.07 -2.75
CA LEU A 301 -7.93 8.50 -2.90
C LEU A 301 -7.90 7.00 -2.54
N TYR A 302 -8.54 6.60 -1.45
CA TYR A 302 -8.67 5.19 -1.09
C TYR A 302 -9.33 4.36 -2.20
N ALA A 303 -10.49 4.82 -2.69
CA ALA A 303 -11.21 4.17 -3.78
C ALA A 303 -10.35 4.07 -5.05
N PHE A 304 -9.63 5.14 -5.37
CA PHE A 304 -8.70 5.17 -6.48
C PHE A 304 -7.62 4.09 -6.36
N LEU A 305 -6.97 3.99 -5.21
CA LEU A 305 -5.89 3.03 -4.96
C LEU A 305 -6.41 1.58 -5.00
N ALA A 306 -7.57 1.31 -4.38
CA ALA A 306 -8.18 -0.01 -4.36
C ALA A 306 -8.50 -0.53 -5.77
N VAL A 307 -9.01 0.35 -6.65
CA VAL A 307 -9.41 0.00 -8.02
C VAL A 307 -8.21 -0.06 -8.97
N THR A 308 -7.24 0.84 -8.82
CA THR A 308 -6.09 0.93 -9.75
C THR A 308 -4.96 -0.04 -9.43
N TRP A 309 -4.83 -0.53 -8.19
CA TRP A 309 -3.79 -1.51 -7.88
C TRP A 309 -3.90 -2.81 -8.70
N PRO A 310 -5.08 -3.46 -8.79
CA PRO A 310 -5.23 -4.63 -9.65
C PRO A 310 -4.93 -4.35 -11.12
N ALA A 311 -5.29 -3.16 -11.60
CA ALA A 311 -4.97 -2.73 -12.95
C ALA A 311 -3.46 -2.64 -13.19
N VAL A 312 -2.72 -2.03 -12.27
CA VAL A 312 -1.26 -1.97 -12.32
C VAL A 312 -0.66 -3.37 -12.31
N HIS A 313 -1.18 -4.27 -11.48
CA HIS A 313 -0.75 -5.66 -11.46
C HIS A 313 -0.97 -6.37 -12.82
N VAL A 314 -2.11 -6.16 -13.47
CA VAL A 314 -2.38 -6.67 -14.83
C VAL A 314 -1.41 -6.06 -15.85
N MET A 315 -1.14 -4.76 -15.76
CA MET A 315 -0.19 -4.08 -16.65
C MET A 315 1.25 -4.57 -16.46
N LEU A 316 1.64 -4.96 -15.25
CA LEU A 316 2.99 -5.49 -14.99
C LEU A 316 3.16 -6.95 -15.48
N ASN A 317 2.07 -7.65 -15.79
CA ASN A 317 2.15 -9.01 -16.30
C ASN A 317 2.68 -9.03 -17.75
N PRO A 318 3.77 -9.76 -18.05
CA PRO A 318 4.29 -9.87 -19.42
C PRO A 318 3.32 -10.55 -20.40
N GLU A 319 2.36 -11.34 -19.91
CA GLU A 319 1.34 -12.04 -20.72
C GLU A 319 0.04 -11.23 -20.87
N ARG A 320 0.05 -9.95 -20.50
CA ARG A 320 -1.13 -9.08 -20.61
C ARG A 320 -1.61 -8.95 -22.06
N SER A 321 -2.92 -8.81 -22.23
CA SER A 321 -3.55 -8.60 -23.53
C SER A 321 -3.59 -7.15 -23.99
N CYS A 322 -3.46 -6.18 -23.09
CA CYS A 322 -3.47 -4.78 -23.46
C CYS A 322 -2.18 -4.38 -24.19
N SER A 323 -2.30 -3.44 -25.14
CA SER A 323 -1.13 -2.97 -25.87
C SER A 323 -0.19 -2.20 -24.94
N LYS A 324 1.12 -2.25 -25.24
CA LYS A 324 2.13 -1.45 -24.52
C LYS A 324 1.78 0.04 -24.47
N LYS A 325 1.23 0.55 -25.57
CA LYS A 325 0.84 1.95 -25.69
C LYS A 325 -0.27 2.27 -24.71
N ASP A 326 -1.31 1.45 -24.66
CA ASP A 326 -2.43 1.70 -23.77
C ASP A 326 -1.99 1.62 -22.31
N ALA A 327 -1.20 0.59 -21.95
CA ALA A 327 -0.63 0.47 -20.60
C ALA A 327 0.14 1.73 -20.17
N VAL A 328 0.97 2.28 -21.06
CA VAL A 328 1.70 3.54 -20.83
C VAL A 328 0.75 4.73 -20.68
N GLU A 329 -0.30 4.84 -21.48
CA GLU A 329 -1.29 5.93 -21.40
C GLU A 329 -2.06 5.88 -20.07
N LEU A 330 -2.51 4.70 -19.65
CA LEU A 330 -3.20 4.54 -18.37
C LEU A 330 -2.26 4.78 -17.18
N SER A 331 -1.05 4.21 -17.18
CA SER A 331 -0.06 4.47 -16.12
C SER A 331 0.28 5.95 -16.02
N THR A 332 0.39 6.65 -17.16
CA THR A 332 0.57 8.11 -17.16
C THR A 332 -0.60 8.81 -16.48
N LEU A 333 -1.84 8.45 -16.84
CA LEU A 333 -3.04 9.04 -16.25
C LEU A 333 -3.14 8.74 -14.75
N ILE A 334 -2.77 7.53 -14.32
CA ILE A 334 -2.74 7.16 -12.90
C ILE A 334 -1.76 8.04 -12.14
N VAL A 335 -0.51 8.17 -12.61
CA VAL A 335 0.51 9.00 -11.94
C VAL A 335 0.08 10.46 -11.87
N VAL A 336 -0.49 11.02 -12.95
CA VAL A 336 -1.00 12.39 -12.95
C VAL A 336 -2.19 12.55 -11.98
N THR A 337 -3.05 11.54 -11.85
CA THR A 337 -4.15 11.54 -10.86
C THR A 337 -3.61 11.51 -9.43
N LEU A 338 -2.61 10.66 -9.14
CA LEU A 338 -1.94 10.65 -7.83
C LEU A 338 -1.27 11.98 -7.52
N ALA A 339 -0.73 12.67 -8.52
CA ALA A 339 -0.10 13.98 -8.37
C ALA A 339 -1.08 15.01 -7.79
N LYS A 340 -2.35 14.97 -8.22
CA LYS A 340 -3.40 15.85 -7.70
C LYS A 340 -3.81 15.52 -6.26
N PHE A 341 -3.62 14.27 -5.83
CA PHE A 341 -3.82 13.85 -4.45
C PHE A 341 -2.59 14.06 -3.54
N ALA A 342 -1.49 14.63 -4.05
CA ALA A 342 -0.24 14.75 -3.30
C ALA A 342 -0.40 15.44 -1.93
N SER A 343 -1.29 16.44 -1.81
CA SER A 343 -1.56 17.14 -0.55
C SER A 343 -2.19 16.25 0.52
N LEU A 344 -2.91 15.18 0.13
CA LEU A 344 -3.52 14.24 1.08
C LEU A 344 -2.49 13.29 1.70
N THR A 345 -1.39 13.04 1.00
CA THR A 345 -0.35 12.10 1.43
C THR A 345 0.65 12.73 2.42
N GLU A 346 0.51 14.01 2.72
CA GLU A 346 1.43 14.72 3.61
C GLU A 346 1.20 14.38 5.08
N GLY A 347 2.19 13.74 5.70
CA GLY A 347 2.24 13.56 7.16
C GLY A 347 1.29 12.51 7.72
N GLU A 348 0.67 11.68 6.87
CA GLU A 348 0.02 10.44 7.30
C GLU A 348 0.94 9.25 7.01
N SER A 349 0.91 8.22 7.86
CA SER A 349 1.49 6.92 7.50
C SER A 349 0.88 6.51 6.17
N THR A 350 1.72 6.34 5.15
CA THR A 350 1.37 6.01 3.76
C THR A 350 0.05 5.23 3.66
N MET A 351 -0.94 5.79 2.97
CA MET A 351 -2.18 5.05 2.68
C MET A 351 -1.82 3.72 2.05
N ASP A 352 -2.39 2.63 2.56
CA ASP A 352 -2.05 1.29 2.05
C ASP A 352 -2.28 1.23 0.54
N GLY A 353 -1.32 0.66 -0.17
CA GLY A 353 -1.33 0.57 -1.62
C GLY A 353 -0.83 1.80 -2.39
N TYR A 354 -0.66 2.99 -1.78
CA TYR A 354 -0.21 4.19 -2.50
C TYR A 354 1.10 3.98 -3.25
N GLU A 355 2.12 3.52 -2.53
CA GLU A 355 3.45 3.24 -3.10
C GLU A 355 3.39 2.14 -4.17
N LYS A 356 2.56 1.12 -3.96
CA LYS A 356 2.40 0.00 -4.91
C LYS A 356 1.83 0.49 -6.24
N VAL A 357 0.79 1.34 -6.20
CA VAL A 357 0.18 1.93 -7.40
C VAL A 357 1.16 2.90 -8.08
N LEU A 358 1.81 3.77 -7.31
CA LEU A 358 2.77 4.74 -7.84
C LEU A 358 3.95 4.03 -8.51
N TYR A 359 4.73 3.24 -7.77
CA TYR A 359 5.93 2.60 -8.30
C TYR A 359 5.60 1.57 -9.37
N GLY A 360 4.53 0.80 -9.23
CA GLY A 360 4.10 -0.12 -10.29
C GLY A 360 3.70 0.61 -11.59
N SER A 361 3.10 1.79 -11.50
CA SER A 361 2.82 2.61 -12.69
C SER A 361 4.10 3.19 -13.31
N LEU A 362 5.07 3.59 -12.48
CA LEU A 362 6.38 4.05 -12.95
C LEU A 362 7.19 2.93 -13.60
N ASP A 363 7.08 1.69 -13.10
CA ASP A 363 7.71 0.51 -13.70
C ASP A 363 7.15 0.22 -15.09
N VAL A 364 5.83 0.29 -15.27
CA VAL A 364 5.18 0.16 -16.59
C VAL A 364 5.68 1.27 -17.54
N LEU A 365 5.74 2.51 -17.07
CA LEU A 365 6.26 3.64 -17.85
C LEU A 365 7.72 3.43 -18.25
N ALA A 366 8.55 2.94 -17.32
CA ALA A 366 9.96 2.71 -17.56
C ALA A 366 10.19 1.56 -18.55
N ALA A 367 9.47 0.44 -18.39
CA ALA A 367 9.62 -0.76 -19.20
C ALA A 367 9.04 -0.61 -20.61
N ASP A 368 7.88 0.03 -20.74
CA ASP A 368 7.13 0.07 -22.01
C ASP A 368 7.09 1.44 -22.68
N GLY A 369 7.13 2.52 -21.90
CA GLY A 369 7.11 3.89 -22.41
C GLY A 369 8.50 4.43 -22.74
N GLY A 370 9.50 4.01 -21.95
CA GLY A 370 10.86 4.54 -22.01
C GLY A 370 10.90 6.07 -21.95
N ALA A 371 11.93 6.67 -22.55
CA ALA A 371 12.11 8.12 -22.53
C ALA A 371 10.93 8.91 -23.15
N ARG A 372 10.23 8.35 -24.15
CA ARG A 372 9.08 9.02 -24.78
C ARG A 372 7.89 9.10 -23.84
N GLY A 373 7.54 7.99 -23.18
CA GLY A 373 6.47 7.94 -22.18
C GLY A 373 6.78 8.84 -21.00
N THR A 374 8.02 8.80 -20.50
CA THR A 374 8.50 9.69 -19.43
C THR A 374 8.36 11.17 -19.82
N ARG A 375 8.82 11.58 -21.01
CA ARG A 375 8.65 12.97 -21.47
C ARG A 375 7.19 13.40 -21.52
N GLN A 376 6.29 12.52 -22.00
CA GLN A 376 4.86 12.81 -22.05
C GLN A 376 4.27 13.01 -20.65
N LEU A 377 4.63 12.15 -19.69
CA LEU A 377 4.23 12.30 -18.29
C LEU A 377 4.65 13.66 -17.73
N PHE A 378 5.92 14.04 -17.89
CA PHE A 378 6.41 15.32 -17.37
C PHE A 378 5.78 16.53 -18.05
N LYS A 379 5.44 16.44 -19.35
CA LYS A 379 4.67 17.49 -20.04
C LYS A 379 3.29 17.69 -19.43
N LEU A 380 2.60 16.62 -19.03
CA LEU A 380 1.30 16.71 -18.34
C LEU A 380 1.47 17.30 -16.94
N LEU A 381 2.41 16.75 -16.15
CA LEU A 381 2.73 17.25 -14.81
C LEU A 381 3.15 18.72 -14.82
N GLN A 382 3.82 19.20 -15.87
CA GLN A 382 4.22 20.60 -16.03
C GLN A 382 3.02 21.54 -16.13
N ASN A 383 1.91 21.11 -16.73
CA ASN A 383 0.70 21.94 -16.88
C ASN A 383 -0.12 22.06 -15.59
N GLU A 384 0.13 21.20 -14.60
CA GLU A 384 -0.59 21.24 -13.33
C GLU A 384 -0.19 22.44 -12.46
N PRO A 385 -1.12 23.07 -11.73
CA PRO A 385 -0.80 24.21 -10.88
C PRO A 385 0.09 23.79 -9.70
N LYS A 386 1.20 24.50 -9.52
CA LYS A 386 2.29 24.11 -8.61
C LYS A 386 1.98 24.45 -7.16
N THR A 387 1.57 23.45 -6.39
CA THR A 387 1.61 23.47 -4.91
C THR A 387 2.95 22.92 -4.42
N ASP A 388 3.26 23.13 -3.13
CA ASP A 388 4.46 22.55 -2.53
C ASP A 388 4.39 21.01 -2.54
N SER A 389 3.25 20.44 -2.15
CA SER A 389 2.93 19.00 -2.19
C SER A 389 3.16 18.39 -3.56
N LEU A 390 2.56 18.99 -4.59
CA LEU A 390 2.71 18.53 -5.97
C LEU A 390 4.17 18.62 -6.41
N SER A 391 4.88 19.68 -6.03
CA SER A 391 6.29 19.82 -6.37
C SER A 391 7.15 18.72 -5.74
N GLY A 392 6.86 18.35 -4.49
CA GLY A 392 7.49 17.21 -3.82
C GLY A 392 7.20 15.89 -4.54
N PHE A 393 5.94 15.65 -4.89
CA PHE A 393 5.54 14.47 -5.67
C PHE A 393 6.28 14.38 -7.01
N ILE A 394 6.36 15.48 -7.75
CA ILE A 394 7.04 15.52 -9.06
C ILE A 394 8.53 15.23 -8.92
N LEU A 395 9.17 15.70 -7.85
CA LEU A 395 10.57 15.41 -7.56
C LEU A 395 10.78 13.93 -7.21
N VAL A 396 9.87 13.31 -6.47
CA VAL A 396 9.88 11.85 -6.22
C VAL A 396 9.74 11.08 -7.53
N VAL A 397 8.78 11.44 -8.39
CA VAL A 397 8.62 10.79 -9.70
C VAL A 397 9.87 10.96 -10.57
N ALA A 398 10.48 12.15 -10.55
CA ALA A 398 11.69 12.44 -11.32
C ALA A 398 12.90 11.66 -10.83
N ASP A 399 13.04 11.50 -9.51
CA ASP A 399 14.06 10.69 -8.88
C ASP A 399 13.98 9.22 -9.37
N GLN A 400 12.79 8.64 -9.34
CA GLN A 400 12.57 7.26 -9.79
C GLN A 400 12.81 7.05 -11.29
N LEU A 401 12.45 8.05 -12.12
CA LEU A 401 12.58 7.97 -13.58
C LEU A 401 13.84 8.64 -14.13
N ILE A 402 14.80 9.00 -13.28
CA ILE A 402 15.90 9.90 -13.63
C ILE A 402 16.76 9.43 -14.81
N ARG A 403 16.94 8.11 -14.96
CA ARG A 403 17.70 7.51 -16.08
C ARG A 403 16.96 7.59 -17.42
N LEU A 404 15.67 7.92 -17.42
CA LEU A 404 14.81 8.05 -18.59
C LEU A 404 14.43 9.50 -18.89
N LEU A 405 14.75 10.43 -18.00
CA LEU A 405 14.57 11.86 -18.24
C LEU A 405 15.52 12.33 -19.34
N ASP A 406 14.99 13.14 -20.25
CA ASP A 406 15.81 13.83 -21.23
C ASP A 406 16.36 15.15 -20.68
N ALA A 407 17.39 15.66 -21.34
CA ALA A 407 18.07 16.88 -20.91
C ALA A 407 17.15 18.11 -20.85
N GLU A 408 16.16 18.18 -21.76
CA GLU A 408 15.17 19.26 -21.78
C GLU A 408 14.29 19.24 -20.53
N THR A 409 13.71 18.08 -20.16
CA THR A 409 12.90 17.96 -18.95
C THR A 409 13.70 18.25 -17.68
N ILE A 410 14.94 17.78 -17.60
CA ILE A 410 15.83 18.08 -16.46
C ILE A 410 16.09 19.58 -16.39
N ARG A 411 16.60 20.19 -17.47
CA ARG A 411 17.05 21.59 -17.49
C ARG A 411 15.91 22.58 -17.31
N ASP A 412 14.83 22.40 -18.04
CA ASP A 412 13.79 23.42 -18.19
C ASP A 412 12.68 23.27 -17.14
N TYR A 413 12.60 22.11 -16.48
CA TYR A 413 11.52 21.83 -15.54
C TYR A 413 11.96 21.31 -14.17
N VAL A 414 12.56 20.11 -14.10
CA VAL A 414 12.77 19.42 -12.81
C VAL A 414 13.90 20.06 -12.00
N LEU A 415 15.02 20.44 -12.63
CA LEU A 415 16.15 21.06 -11.93
C LEU A 415 15.78 22.44 -11.34
N PRO A 416 15.10 23.35 -12.07
CA PRO A 416 14.58 24.59 -11.47
C PRO A 416 13.65 24.32 -10.28
N LEU A 417 12.81 23.29 -10.37
CA LEU A 417 11.91 22.90 -9.27
C LEU A 417 12.68 22.40 -8.05
N ALA A 418 13.66 21.52 -8.25
CA ALA A 418 14.53 21.02 -7.18
C ALA A 418 15.29 22.17 -6.51
N HIS A 419 15.84 23.09 -7.30
CA HIS A 419 16.58 24.24 -6.78
C HIS A 419 15.70 25.15 -5.90
N LYS A 420 14.43 25.35 -6.27
CA LYS A 420 13.47 26.11 -5.46
C LYS A 420 13.28 25.52 -4.06
N TYR A 421 13.15 24.19 -3.96
CA TYR A 421 12.85 23.50 -2.70
C TYR A 421 14.08 23.06 -1.91
N PHE A 422 15.25 22.97 -2.55
CA PHE A 422 16.51 22.62 -1.90
C PHE A 422 16.89 23.52 -0.73
N VAL A 423 16.37 24.76 -0.72
CA VAL A 423 16.65 25.80 0.28
C VAL A 423 15.43 26.21 1.10
N ARG A 424 14.32 25.47 0.98
CA ARG A 424 13.02 25.78 1.61
C ARG A 424 12.57 24.66 2.54
N PRO A 425 13.13 24.57 3.76
CA PRO A 425 12.80 23.51 4.70
C PRO A 425 11.40 23.66 5.30
N GLU A 426 10.69 24.77 5.06
CA GLU A 426 9.34 25.01 5.57
C GLU A 426 8.35 23.92 5.11
N HIS A 427 8.58 23.35 3.93
CA HIS A 427 7.80 22.25 3.41
C HIS A 427 8.64 20.97 3.32
N ARG A 428 8.66 20.20 4.41
CA ARG A 428 9.57 19.06 4.63
C ARG A 428 9.56 18.04 3.49
N ALA A 429 8.39 17.62 3.01
CA ALA A 429 8.29 16.60 1.97
C ALA A 429 8.97 17.04 0.66
N SER A 430 8.75 18.28 0.21
CA SER A 430 9.33 18.80 -1.02
C SER A 430 10.81 19.13 -0.87
N PHE A 431 11.21 19.56 0.33
CA PHE A 431 12.61 19.74 0.69
C PHE A 431 13.36 18.41 0.62
N GLU A 432 12.88 17.37 1.29
CA GLU A 432 13.50 16.04 1.28
C GLU A 432 13.53 15.44 -0.14
N ALA A 433 12.43 15.56 -0.90
CA ALA A 433 12.38 15.12 -2.30
C ALA A 433 13.37 15.87 -3.20
N ALA A 434 13.58 17.18 -3.00
CA ALA A 434 14.56 17.95 -3.76
C ALA A 434 16.00 17.51 -3.49
N HIS A 435 16.34 17.23 -2.23
CA HIS A 435 17.66 16.71 -1.86
C HIS A 435 17.88 15.30 -2.43
N ALA A 436 16.89 14.41 -2.32
CA ALA A 436 16.95 13.06 -2.90
C ALA A 436 17.17 13.12 -4.42
N PHE A 437 16.35 13.89 -5.14
CA PHE A 437 16.47 14.05 -6.58
C PHE A 437 17.84 14.61 -7.00
N LEU A 438 18.37 15.64 -6.32
CA LEU A 438 19.67 16.21 -6.67
C LEU A 438 20.83 15.23 -6.43
N LEU A 439 20.74 14.40 -5.40
CA LEU A 439 21.73 13.34 -5.14
C LEU A 439 21.66 12.24 -6.21
N ALA A 440 20.46 11.81 -6.60
CA ALA A 440 20.29 10.86 -7.68
C ALA A 440 20.78 11.43 -9.02
N LEU A 441 20.49 12.70 -9.30
CA LEU A 441 20.97 13.40 -10.50
C LEU A 441 22.48 13.46 -10.53
N LEU A 442 23.09 13.77 -9.40
CA LEU A 442 24.55 13.81 -9.26
C LEU A 442 25.17 12.42 -9.48
N GLU A 443 24.59 11.36 -8.91
CA GLU A 443 25.08 9.99 -9.12
C GLU A 443 25.01 9.63 -10.62
N VAL A 444 23.84 9.78 -11.25
CA VAL A 444 23.65 9.43 -12.66
C VAL A 444 24.52 10.27 -13.59
N ALA A 445 24.63 11.57 -13.37
CA ALA A 445 25.46 12.46 -14.18
C ALA A 445 26.97 12.20 -13.97
N SER A 446 27.39 11.75 -12.78
CA SER A 446 28.78 11.39 -12.56
C SER A 446 29.14 10.02 -13.15
N GLU A 447 28.20 9.06 -13.21
CA GLU A 447 28.37 7.78 -13.90
C GLU A 447 28.56 7.97 -15.43
N SER A 448 27.87 8.95 -16.03
CA SER A 448 27.94 9.22 -17.47
C SER A 448 29.25 9.86 -17.91
N LEU A 449 30.07 10.42 -17.01
CA LEU A 449 31.34 11.09 -17.36
C LEU A 449 32.32 10.20 -18.12
N GLN A 450 32.30 8.88 -17.88
CA GLN A 450 33.12 7.94 -18.64
C GLN A 450 32.76 7.90 -20.13
N ARG A 451 31.49 8.15 -20.45
CA ARG A 451 30.96 8.14 -21.82
C ARG A 451 30.94 9.53 -22.44
N ASP A 452 30.68 10.55 -21.61
CA ASP A 452 30.56 11.94 -22.03
C ASP A 452 31.29 12.88 -21.05
N PRO A 453 32.60 13.10 -21.26
CA PRO A 453 33.40 14.00 -20.42
C PRO A 453 32.94 15.48 -20.50
N SER A 454 32.14 15.86 -21.50
CA SER A 454 31.66 17.23 -21.64
C SER A 454 30.69 17.65 -20.51
N GLN A 455 30.15 16.67 -19.77
CA GLN A 455 29.29 16.89 -18.61
C GLN A 455 30.06 17.25 -17.34
N ALA A 456 31.40 17.17 -17.33
CA ALA A 456 32.21 17.44 -16.14
C ALA A 456 31.92 18.80 -15.46
N PRO A 457 31.73 19.93 -16.19
CA PRO A 457 31.39 21.21 -15.57
C PRO A 457 30.02 21.20 -14.89
N PHE A 458 29.06 20.44 -15.41
CA PHE A 458 27.74 20.30 -14.82
C PHE A 458 27.81 19.48 -13.52
N VAL A 459 28.54 18.37 -13.53
CA VAL A 459 28.75 17.54 -12.33
C VAL A 459 29.51 18.32 -11.26
N ASP A 460 30.56 19.06 -11.64
CA ASP A 460 31.29 19.94 -10.73
C ASP A 460 30.36 20.95 -10.04
N ALA A 461 29.53 21.65 -10.82
CA ALA A 461 28.55 22.59 -10.28
C ALA A 461 27.55 21.90 -9.32
N LEU A 462 27.03 20.71 -9.68
CA LEU A 462 26.13 19.95 -8.82
C LEU A 462 26.80 19.51 -7.51
N VAL A 463 28.04 19.01 -7.54
CA VAL A 463 28.79 18.66 -6.34
C VAL A 463 28.92 19.86 -5.42
N GLN A 464 29.26 21.04 -5.95
CA GLN A 464 29.39 22.25 -5.16
C GLN A 464 28.07 22.67 -4.52
N ILE A 465 26.96 22.61 -5.27
CA ILE A 465 25.62 22.92 -4.77
C ILE A 465 25.21 21.95 -3.66
N CYS A 466 25.31 20.64 -3.90
CA CYS A 466 24.93 19.60 -2.94
C CYS A 466 25.81 19.64 -1.68
N ALA A 467 27.13 19.73 -1.84
CA ALA A 467 28.07 19.78 -0.71
C ALA A 467 27.85 21.02 0.16
N HIS A 468 27.67 22.20 -0.45
CA HIS A 468 27.43 23.42 0.30
C HIS A 468 26.05 23.41 0.96
N GLY A 469 25.01 23.02 0.22
CA GLY A 469 23.63 22.98 0.71
C GLY A 469 23.43 22.01 1.86
N LEU A 470 23.83 20.75 1.72
CA LEU A 470 23.69 19.74 2.78
C LEU A 470 24.31 20.21 4.11
N LEU A 471 25.50 20.78 4.04
CA LEU A 471 26.21 21.29 5.22
C LEU A 471 25.52 22.52 5.83
N ARG A 472 25.02 23.43 4.99
CA ARG A 472 24.27 24.60 5.46
C ARG A 472 22.97 24.18 6.14
N GLU A 473 22.18 23.33 5.48
CA GLU A 473 20.88 22.89 6.00
C GLU A 473 21.03 22.00 7.24
N ALA A 474 22.08 21.17 7.34
CA ALA A 474 22.39 20.43 8.56
C ALA A 474 22.82 21.36 9.71
N ARG A 475 23.47 22.49 9.41
CA ARG A 475 23.83 23.50 10.43
C ARG A 475 22.61 24.23 10.96
N ASP A 476 21.62 24.41 10.10
CA ASP A 476 20.36 25.06 10.45
C ASP A 476 19.35 24.06 11.05
N GLY A 477 19.66 22.77 11.03
CA GLY A 477 18.91 21.68 11.67
C GLY A 477 17.81 21.07 10.80
N SER A 478 17.74 21.47 9.53
CA SER A 478 16.73 21.02 8.55
C SER A 478 17.08 19.67 7.93
N VAL A 479 18.38 19.33 7.84
CA VAL A 479 18.86 17.99 7.48
C VAL A 479 19.23 17.23 8.75
N THR A 480 18.69 16.03 8.91
CA THR A 480 18.98 15.18 10.07
C THR A 480 20.41 14.63 10.05
N THR A 481 20.90 14.18 11.20
CA THR A 481 22.24 13.60 11.32
C THR A 481 22.43 12.36 10.45
N ASP A 482 21.40 11.52 10.28
CA ASP A 482 21.47 10.32 9.46
C ASP A 482 21.43 10.64 7.97
N GLN A 483 20.56 11.58 7.54
CA GLN A 483 20.58 12.10 6.17
C GLN A 483 21.95 12.68 5.82
N LEU A 484 22.60 13.44 6.72
CA LEU A 484 23.94 13.99 6.49
C LEU A 484 25.00 12.88 6.34
N LYS A 485 24.98 11.86 7.22
CA LYS A 485 25.91 10.72 7.21
C LYS A 485 25.81 9.92 5.91
N GLU A 486 24.63 9.83 5.32
CA GLU A 486 24.38 9.08 4.08
C GLU A 486 24.66 9.93 2.83
N ALA A 487 24.10 11.15 2.77
CA ALA A 487 24.14 11.99 1.58
C ALA A 487 25.54 12.55 1.30
N TYR A 488 26.25 13.05 2.32
CA TYR A 488 27.53 13.74 2.07
C TYR A 488 28.60 12.82 1.47
N PRO A 489 28.80 11.57 1.94
CA PRO A 489 29.73 10.65 1.29
C PRO A 489 29.37 10.32 -0.15
N ALA A 490 28.08 10.30 -0.53
CA ALA A 490 27.67 10.12 -1.91
C ALA A 490 28.12 11.30 -2.80
N VAL A 491 28.02 12.53 -2.28
CA VAL A 491 28.54 13.72 -2.98
C VAL A 491 30.05 13.64 -3.20
N VAL A 492 30.81 13.23 -2.19
CA VAL A 492 32.28 13.08 -2.32
C VAL A 492 32.63 11.94 -3.28
N ARG A 493 31.87 10.84 -3.29
CA ARG A 493 32.03 9.76 -4.26
C ARG A 493 31.84 10.26 -5.69
N ALA A 494 30.81 11.07 -5.95
CA ALA A 494 30.61 11.65 -7.28
C ALA A 494 31.76 12.60 -7.66
N ALA A 495 32.28 13.35 -6.69
CA ALA A 495 33.43 14.25 -6.89
C ALA A 495 34.69 13.51 -7.36
N THR A 496 34.93 12.27 -6.89
CA THR A 496 36.11 11.50 -7.31
C THR A 496 36.13 11.18 -8.80
N ARG A 497 34.95 11.12 -9.44
CA ARG A 497 34.80 10.87 -10.88
C ARG A 497 35.09 12.12 -11.72
N VAL A 498 35.14 13.30 -11.11
CA VAL A 498 35.40 14.58 -11.78
C VAL A 498 36.86 14.97 -11.64
N SER A 499 37.32 15.25 -10.41
CA SER A 499 38.71 15.67 -10.17
C SER A 499 39.12 15.52 -8.69
N PRO A 500 40.43 15.31 -8.41
CA PRO A 500 40.96 15.33 -7.04
C PRO A 500 40.76 16.66 -6.31
N ASP A 501 40.82 17.78 -7.03
CA ASP A 501 40.64 19.13 -6.46
C ASP A 501 39.24 19.31 -5.88
N LEU A 502 38.23 18.75 -6.56
CA LEU A 502 36.85 18.80 -6.10
C LEU A 502 36.65 17.98 -4.81
N VAL A 503 37.28 16.82 -4.72
CA VAL A 503 37.32 16.01 -3.48
C VAL A 503 37.97 16.80 -2.35
N HIS A 504 39.10 17.45 -2.61
CA HIS A 504 39.79 18.27 -1.63
C HIS A 504 38.89 19.41 -1.12
N ASN A 505 38.16 20.07 -2.01
CA ASN A 505 37.20 21.12 -1.66
C ASN A 505 36.08 20.58 -0.76
N CYS A 506 35.50 19.42 -1.07
CA CYS A 506 34.51 18.77 -0.21
C CYS A 506 35.09 18.44 1.18
N VAL A 507 36.28 17.84 1.23
CA VAL A 507 36.97 17.51 2.49
C VAL A 507 37.17 18.77 3.34
N GLN A 508 37.70 19.84 2.76
CA GLN A 508 37.91 21.11 3.46
C GLN A 508 36.60 21.69 4.01
N ARG A 509 35.49 21.59 3.27
CA ARG A 509 34.18 22.09 3.73
C ARG A 509 33.69 21.36 4.98
N VAL A 510 33.82 20.03 5.05
CA VAL A 510 33.43 19.25 6.24
C VAL A 510 34.36 19.51 7.42
N GLU A 511 35.65 19.71 7.17
CA GLU A 511 36.61 20.03 8.23
C GLU A 511 36.37 21.41 8.85
N ASN A 512 36.02 22.38 8.01
CA ASN A 512 35.85 23.78 8.43
C ASN A 512 34.47 24.11 8.97
N ILE A 513 33.45 23.29 8.71
CA ILE A 513 32.10 23.54 9.26
C ILE A 513 32.05 23.23 10.77
N VAL A 514 31.34 24.08 11.49
CA VAL A 514 31.00 23.90 12.90
C VAL A 514 29.48 23.90 13.03
N PHE A 515 28.96 22.85 13.66
CA PHE A 515 27.54 22.66 13.94
C PHE A 515 27.18 23.15 15.34
N LYS A 516 25.94 23.61 15.50
CA LYS A 516 25.43 24.11 16.78
C LYS A 516 25.18 23.01 17.80
N THR A 517 24.80 21.81 17.34
CA THR A 517 24.46 20.68 18.22
C THR A 517 25.56 19.62 18.24
N ASN A 518 25.74 18.97 19.40
CA ASN A 518 26.74 17.92 19.55
C ASN A 518 26.44 16.70 18.66
N GLU A 519 25.15 16.41 18.41
CA GLU A 519 24.71 15.33 17.54
C GLU A 519 25.18 15.54 16.08
N HIS A 520 25.04 16.76 15.55
CA HIS A 520 25.53 17.09 14.21
C HIS A 520 27.06 17.15 14.16
N GLU A 521 27.74 17.53 15.24
CA GLU A 521 29.20 17.38 15.35
C GLU A 521 29.65 15.91 15.35
N GLN A 522 28.89 15.01 15.97
CA GLN A 522 29.16 13.56 15.91
C GLN A 522 28.88 13.02 14.50
N ALA A 523 27.82 13.48 13.84
CA ALA A 523 27.53 13.16 12.43
C ALA A 523 28.65 13.65 11.51
N ARG A 524 29.14 14.87 11.69
CA ARG A 524 30.29 15.43 10.96
C ARG A 524 31.52 14.55 11.07
N ARG A 525 31.86 14.10 12.28
CA ARG A 525 32.98 13.17 12.50
C ARG A 525 32.75 11.84 11.78
N SER A 526 31.53 11.32 11.81
CA SER A 526 31.16 10.09 11.08
C SER A 526 31.35 10.28 9.57
N VAL A 527 30.92 11.41 9.02
CA VAL A 527 31.16 11.78 7.61
C VAL A 527 32.65 11.85 7.30
N GLN A 528 33.48 12.51 8.14
CA GLN A 528 34.93 12.56 7.97
C GLN A 528 35.56 11.16 7.89
N VAL A 529 35.09 10.21 8.70
CA VAL A 529 35.54 8.82 8.61
C VAL A 529 35.07 8.17 7.30
N SER A 530 33.79 8.32 6.94
CA SER A 530 33.20 7.71 5.74
C SER A 530 33.83 8.19 4.43
N ILE A 531 34.26 9.45 4.35
CA ILE A 531 34.84 9.99 3.13
C ILE A 531 36.32 9.63 2.93
N ALA A 532 36.96 8.99 3.91
CA ALA A 532 38.37 8.62 3.84
C ALA A 532 38.70 7.71 2.65
N ALA A 533 37.75 6.87 2.22
CA ALA A 533 37.90 5.99 1.05
C ALA A 533 37.97 6.75 -0.29
N TYR A 534 37.52 8.00 -0.32
CA TYR A 534 37.47 8.83 -1.53
C TYR A 534 38.60 9.84 -1.62
N VAL A 535 39.42 9.98 -0.56
CA VAL A 535 40.56 10.89 -0.54
C VAL A 535 41.63 10.41 -1.54
N PRO A 536 42.24 11.29 -2.35
CA PRO A 536 43.28 10.90 -3.29
C PRO A 536 44.44 10.17 -2.61
N ALA A 537 44.95 9.11 -3.25
CA ALA A 537 45.98 8.23 -2.67
C ALA A 537 47.21 8.96 -2.05
N PRO A 538 47.74 10.05 -2.64
CA PRO A 538 48.85 10.80 -2.03
C PRO A 538 48.53 11.38 -0.65
N ASP A 539 47.26 11.71 -0.40
CA ASP A 539 46.81 12.43 0.79
C ASP A 539 46.22 11.50 1.86
N VAL A 540 45.84 10.26 1.50
CA VAL A 540 45.19 9.28 2.38
C VAL A 540 45.91 9.11 3.71
N LYS A 541 47.24 8.94 3.68
CA LYS A 541 48.04 8.74 4.91
C LYS A 541 47.96 9.92 5.86
N ALA A 542 48.03 11.14 5.32
CA ALA A 542 47.92 12.36 6.08
C ALA A 542 46.49 12.55 6.62
N TYR A 543 45.49 12.31 5.79
CA TYR A 543 44.08 12.41 6.16
C TYR A 543 43.69 11.45 7.28
N LEU A 544 44.08 10.18 7.16
CA LEU A 544 43.82 9.16 8.18
C LEU A 544 44.47 9.53 9.52
N SER A 545 45.69 10.07 9.50
CA SER A 545 46.45 10.40 10.71
C SER A 545 46.00 11.71 11.36
N ASN A 546 45.67 12.73 10.57
CA ASN A 546 45.41 14.08 11.05
C ASN A 546 43.92 14.36 11.26
N THR A 547 43.06 13.77 10.45
CA THR A 547 41.61 14.00 10.49
C THR A 547 40.89 12.83 11.15
N VAL A 548 40.99 11.62 10.59
CA VAL A 548 40.25 10.44 11.10
C VAL A 548 40.68 10.06 12.51
N ALA A 549 41.98 9.91 12.76
CA ALA A 549 42.47 9.58 14.10
C ALA A 549 42.10 10.65 15.12
N LYS A 550 42.18 11.94 14.75
CA LYS A 550 41.78 13.06 15.62
C LYS A 550 40.29 13.03 15.94
N ALA A 551 39.43 12.73 14.96
CA ALA A 551 37.99 12.61 15.14
C ALA A 551 37.60 11.48 16.11
N VAL A 552 38.27 10.32 16.03
CA VAL A 552 38.07 9.21 16.97
C VAL A 552 38.63 9.55 18.36
N LEU A 553 39.84 10.11 18.44
CA LEU A 553 40.51 10.42 19.70
C LEU A 553 39.91 11.62 20.45
N SER A 554 39.21 12.52 19.77
CA SER A 554 38.49 13.61 20.43
C SER A 554 37.32 13.10 21.28
N GLN A 555 36.90 11.84 21.11
CA GLN A 555 35.87 11.22 21.93
C GLN A 555 36.46 10.63 23.22
N PRO A 556 35.74 10.73 24.37
CA PRO A 556 36.19 10.16 25.63
C PRO A 556 36.57 8.69 25.52
N ARG A 557 37.62 8.27 26.22
CA ARG A 557 38.08 6.88 26.19
C ARG A 557 37.00 5.97 26.76
N GLY A 558 36.56 4.99 25.96
CA GLY A 558 35.50 4.05 26.34
C GLY A 558 34.06 4.56 26.17
N SER A 559 33.86 5.71 25.52
CA SER A 559 32.50 6.12 25.12
C SER A 559 31.99 5.31 23.94
N GLU A 560 30.67 5.13 23.88
CA GLU A 560 29.99 4.49 22.75
C GLU A 560 30.33 5.15 21.42
N SER A 561 30.28 6.49 21.36
CA SER A 561 30.64 7.28 20.16
C SER A 561 32.07 7.01 19.66
N ARG A 562 33.02 6.75 20.57
CA ARG A 562 34.40 6.40 20.18
C ARG A 562 34.46 5.01 19.55
N THR A 563 33.75 4.06 20.15
CA THR A 563 33.65 2.69 19.65
C THR A 563 32.95 2.64 18.29
N GLU A 564 31.86 3.40 18.11
CA GLU A 564 31.16 3.54 16.83
C GLU A 564 32.06 4.12 15.73
N LEU A 565 32.75 5.24 15.99
CA LEU A 565 33.65 5.85 15.00
C LEU A 565 34.83 4.94 14.67
N ALA A 566 35.38 4.21 15.66
CA ALA A 566 36.44 3.24 15.43
C ALA A 566 35.95 2.05 14.59
N ALA A 567 34.74 1.55 14.85
CA ALA A 567 34.12 0.49 14.07
C ALA A 567 33.81 0.94 12.64
N LEU A 568 33.35 2.18 12.45
CA LEU A 568 33.16 2.79 11.14
C LEU A 568 34.49 2.93 10.40
N ALA A 569 35.55 3.42 11.05
CA ALA A 569 36.87 3.55 10.45
C ALA A 569 37.43 2.19 10.00
N PHE A 570 37.24 1.15 10.82
CA PHE A 570 37.57 -0.21 10.45
C PHE A 570 36.79 -0.67 9.21
N LYS A 571 35.47 -0.46 9.19
CA LYS A 571 34.62 -0.83 8.06
C LYS A 571 35.11 -0.15 6.77
N VAL A 572 35.34 1.16 6.81
CA VAL A 572 35.77 1.94 5.64
C VAL A 572 37.11 1.44 5.13
N VAL A 573 38.11 1.26 6.01
CA VAL A 573 39.43 0.73 5.63
C VAL A 573 39.31 -0.68 5.03
N MET A 574 38.55 -1.57 5.65
CA MET A 574 38.50 -2.98 5.24
C MET A 574 37.60 -3.24 4.03
N LYS A 575 36.54 -2.45 3.83
CA LYS A 575 35.57 -2.68 2.75
C LYS A 575 35.66 -1.65 1.63
N ASP A 576 35.73 -0.37 1.97
CA ASP A 576 35.41 0.70 1.01
C ASP A 576 36.65 1.31 0.34
N PHE A 577 37.83 1.15 0.92
CA PHE A 577 39.09 1.64 0.33
C PHE A 577 39.40 0.97 -1.03
N PRO A 578 39.80 1.76 -2.05
CA PRO A 578 40.27 1.23 -3.33
C PRO A 578 41.63 0.54 -3.18
N ASP A 579 41.95 -0.36 -4.11
CA ASP A 579 43.15 -1.23 -4.06
C ASP A 579 44.46 -0.43 -3.88
N GLU A 580 44.58 0.70 -4.58
CA GLU A 580 45.76 1.58 -4.54
C GLU A 580 46.06 2.15 -3.14
N SER A 581 45.01 2.37 -2.34
CA SER A 581 45.13 2.96 -1.00
C SER A 581 44.96 1.93 0.12
N LYS A 582 44.58 0.69 -0.23
CA LYS A 582 44.19 -0.35 0.71
C LYS A 582 45.28 -0.72 1.70
N GLN A 583 46.50 -0.92 1.20
CA GLN A 583 47.65 -1.24 2.04
C GLN A 583 47.91 -0.14 3.07
N THR A 584 47.89 1.12 2.64
CA THR A 584 48.11 2.28 3.52
C THR A 584 47.02 2.37 4.61
N GLY A 585 45.77 2.11 4.25
CA GLY A 585 44.65 2.04 5.20
C GLY A 585 44.83 0.92 6.23
N ILE A 586 45.19 -0.29 5.79
CA ILE A 586 45.40 -1.44 6.68
C ILE A 586 46.56 -1.19 7.64
N GLU A 587 47.70 -0.71 7.14
CA GLU A 587 48.86 -0.36 7.96
C GLU A 587 48.52 0.70 9.01
N TRP A 588 47.76 1.73 8.61
CA TRP A 588 47.24 2.73 9.53
C TRP A 588 46.34 2.09 10.60
N TRP A 589 45.38 1.25 10.21
CA TRP A 589 44.48 0.61 11.18
C TRP A 589 45.24 -0.27 12.19
N LEU A 590 46.21 -1.06 11.73
CA LEU A 590 47.03 -1.91 12.60
C LEU A 590 47.80 -1.08 13.64
N ARG A 591 48.29 0.10 13.25
CA ARG A 591 48.95 1.04 14.15
C ARG A 591 47.99 1.65 15.17
N TRP A 592 46.79 2.03 14.76
CA TRP A 592 45.88 2.83 15.58
C TRP A 592 44.83 2.02 16.38
N ARG A 593 44.51 0.77 16.00
CA ARG A 593 43.46 -0.04 16.64
C ARG A 593 43.59 -0.15 18.17
N ARG A 594 44.83 -0.28 18.68
CA ARG A 594 45.11 -0.39 20.12
C ARG A 594 44.85 0.93 20.86
N VAL A 595 45.03 2.05 20.17
CA VAL A 595 44.80 3.39 20.70
C VAL A 595 43.31 3.70 20.70
N PHE A 596 42.56 3.21 19.71
CA PHE A 596 41.12 3.45 19.61
C PHE A 596 40.31 2.65 20.65
N GLN A 597 40.70 1.40 20.93
CA GLN A 597 40.00 0.50 21.86
C GLN A 597 40.31 0.81 23.33
N SER A 598 39.34 0.54 24.22
CA SER A 598 39.58 0.53 25.67
C SER A 598 40.17 -0.84 26.10
N GLU A 599 41.01 -0.89 27.14
CA GLU A 599 41.57 -2.16 27.66
C GLU A 599 40.48 -3.18 28.03
N LYS A 600 39.28 -2.73 28.42
CA LYS A 600 38.17 -3.61 28.80
C LYS A 600 37.57 -4.41 27.64
N GLU A 601 37.56 -3.87 26.42
CA GLU A 601 37.05 -4.60 25.24
C GLU A 601 38.08 -5.58 24.65
N MET A 602 39.37 -5.30 24.85
CA MET A 602 40.45 -6.21 24.44
C MET A 602 40.43 -7.51 25.29
N VAL A 603 39.99 -7.41 26.54
CA VAL A 603 39.83 -8.55 27.48
C VAL A 603 38.53 -9.33 27.26
N ALA A 604 37.49 -8.73 26.67
CA ALA A 604 36.21 -9.41 26.41
C ALA A 604 36.18 -10.19 25.07
N ARG A 605 37.17 -9.98 24.19
CA ARG A 605 37.31 -10.66 22.88
C ARG A 605 38.47 -11.66 22.82
N LEU A 606 39.26 -11.74 23.89
CA LEU A 606 40.22 -12.81 24.18
C LEU A 606 39.58 -13.77 25.18
#